data_AF-A0A0U5FE27-F1
#
_entry.id   AF-A0A0U5FE27-F1
#
_cell.length_a   1.000
_cell.length_b   1.000
_cell.length_c   1.000
_cell.angle_alpha   90.00
_cell.angle_beta   90.00
_cell.angle_gamma   90.00
#
_symmetry.space_group_name_H-M   'P 1'
#
loop_
_entity.id
_entity.type
_entity.pdbx_description
1 polymer ?
#
loop_
_entity_poly.entity_id
_entity_poly.type
_entity_poly.pdbx_seq_one_letter_code
_entity_poly.pdbx_strand_id
1 'polypeptide(L)'
;MNAGSERHDTDATTTDGDPVYRKNPHPTQAYRITMTIEDAPGPFEWISGTAFYEMTNHKQCTPIEPIAGVWSKSKEDGIPIHFKKINESTYVATIYADGMVDSDYYGKGVCRWELTSADVSLRATGKHEETRFQPGIYKDKLLSGEPGVTYFWSGGYPKDEMGNYPDSGHSDPTQFKESLRNQLFKVTLFSTKETP
;
A
#
# COMPACT_ATOMS: atom_id res chain seq x y z
N MET A 1 -3.16 -28.52 40.53
CA MET A 1 -3.49 -27.08 40.64
C MET A 1 -2.20 -26.34 40.33
N ASN A 2 -1.97 -26.04 39.05
CA ASN A 2 -2.12 -24.71 38.41
C ASN A 2 -0.99 -23.76 38.86
N ALA A 3 -0.24 -23.08 38.00
CA ALA A 3 -0.51 -22.69 36.63
C ALA A 3 0.79 -22.74 35.81
N GLY A 4 0.69 -23.30 34.60
CA GLY A 4 1.66 -23.02 33.55
C GLY A 4 1.57 -21.53 33.23
N SER A 5 2.70 -20.83 33.36
CA SER A 5 2.84 -19.46 32.89
C SER A 5 2.67 -19.48 31.38
N GLU A 6 1.46 -19.16 30.90
CA GLU A 6 1.19 -18.81 29.52
C GLU A 6 2.06 -17.60 29.16
N ARG A 7 3.23 -17.86 28.57
CA ARG A 7 3.93 -16.84 27.79
C ARG A 7 3.00 -16.52 26.62
N HIS A 8 2.38 -15.35 26.68
CA HIS A 8 1.71 -14.76 25.53
C HIS A 8 2.70 -14.73 24.36
N ASP A 9 2.27 -15.20 23.19
CA ASP A 9 3.02 -15.28 21.92
C ASP A 9 3.40 -13.87 21.35
N THR A 10 3.85 -12.92 22.16
CA THR A 10 3.83 -11.48 21.81
C THR A 10 5.18 -10.82 21.53
N ASP A 11 6.32 -11.48 21.73
CA ASP A 11 7.67 -10.90 21.53
C ASP A 11 8.41 -11.53 20.34
N ALA A 12 7.80 -11.48 19.16
CA ALA A 12 8.51 -11.86 17.94
C ALA A 12 9.49 -10.75 17.55
N THR A 13 10.74 -11.11 17.28
CA THR A 13 11.78 -10.22 16.76
C THR A 13 12.22 -10.63 15.36
N THR A 14 12.64 -9.65 14.56
CA THR A 14 13.27 -9.85 13.25
C THR A 14 14.68 -10.42 13.42
N THR A 15 15.31 -10.82 12.31
CA THR A 15 16.71 -11.28 12.29
C THR A 15 17.68 -10.24 12.85
N ASP A 16 17.34 -8.96 12.75
CA ASP A 16 18.15 -7.83 13.22
C ASP A 16 17.85 -7.47 14.68
N GLY A 17 17.00 -8.26 15.35
CA GLY A 17 16.61 -8.09 16.75
C GLY A 17 15.52 -7.04 16.98
N ASP A 18 14.93 -6.49 15.91
CA ASP A 18 13.85 -5.50 16.02
C ASP A 18 12.50 -6.15 16.30
N PRO A 19 11.60 -5.51 17.06
CA PRO A 19 10.24 -5.99 17.24
C PRO A 19 9.52 -6.16 15.90
N VAL A 20 8.75 -7.25 15.78
CA VAL A 20 7.82 -7.41 14.65
C VAL A 20 6.60 -6.52 14.88
N TYR A 21 6.33 -5.62 13.95
CA TYR A 21 5.14 -4.78 13.98
C TYR A 21 3.87 -5.62 13.78
N ARG A 22 2.85 -5.33 14.59
CA ARG A 22 1.69 -6.21 14.71
C ARG A 22 0.51 -5.70 13.89
N LYS A 23 -0.12 -6.62 13.16
CA LYS A 23 -1.41 -6.39 12.50
C LYS A 23 -2.53 -6.50 13.52
N ASN A 24 -3.55 -5.66 13.38
CA ASN A 24 -4.74 -5.69 14.23
C ASN A 24 -5.56 -6.96 13.94
N PRO A 25 -5.78 -7.86 14.92
CA PRO A 25 -6.54 -9.08 14.69
C PRO A 25 -8.05 -8.84 14.52
N HIS A 26 -8.57 -7.69 14.98
CA HIS A 26 -9.98 -7.33 14.92
C HIS A 26 -10.16 -5.86 14.48
N PRO A 27 -9.78 -5.53 13.24
CA PRO A 27 -9.91 -4.16 12.75
C PRO A 27 -11.38 -3.79 12.53
N THR A 28 -11.71 -2.52 12.76
CA THR A 28 -13.09 -2.00 12.78
C THR A 28 -13.34 -0.92 11.74
N GLN A 29 -12.28 -0.29 11.21
CA GLN A 29 -12.39 0.83 10.29
C GLN A 29 -12.21 0.34 8.85
N ALA A 30 -13.19 -0.41 8.36
CA ALA A 30 -13.14 -1.04 7.05
C ALA A 30 -13.41 -0.05 5.90
N TYR A 31 -12.60 -0.14 4.85
CA TYR A 31 -12.77 0.58 3.60
C TYR A 31 -12.74 -0.40 2.43
N ARG A 32 -13.77 -0.35 1.59
CA ARG A 32 -13.77 -1.05 0.31
C ARG A 32 -13.10 -0.19 -0.73
N ILE A 33 -12.03 -0.72 -1.32
CA ILE A 33 -11.34 -0.15 -2.46
C ILE A 33 -11.93 -0.76 -3.74
N THR A 34 -12.34 0.09 -4.66
CA THR A 34 -12.70 -0.29 -6.04
C THR A 34 -11.67 0.31 -6.98
N MET A 35 -10.99 -0.56 -7.72
CA MET A 35 -10.04 -0.17 -8.75
C MET A 35 -10.66 -0.41 -10.13
N THR A 36 -10.70 0.63 -10.96
CA THR A 36 -11.19 0.58 -12.34
C THR A 36 -10.07 0.96 -13.30
N ILE A 37 -9.88 0.16 -14.33
CA ILE A 37 -8.87 0.38 -15.38
C ILE A 37 -9.61 0.72 -16.68
N GLU A 38 -9.39 1.91 -17.22
CA GLU A 38 -10.06 2.42 -18.42
C GLU A 38 -9.04 2.64 -19.55
N ASP A 39 -9.43 2.28 -20.77
CA ASP A 39 -8.65 2.46 -22.01
C ASP A 39 -7.29 1.74 -22.04
N ALA A 40 -7.14 0.66 -21.25
CA ALA A 40 -5.90 -0.11 -21.21
C ALA A 40 -5.58 -0.77 -22.57
N PRO A 41 -4.30 -0.80 -22.97
CA PRO A 41 -3.86 -1.43 -24.22
C PRO A 41 -4.00 -2.97 -24.21
N GLY A 42 -4.21 -3.57 -23.05
CA GLY A 42 -4.40 -5.01 -22.87
C GLY A 42 -4.76 -5.37 -21.43
N PRO A 43 -4.97 -6.67 -21.14
CA PRO A 43 -5.36 -7.14 -19.81
C PRO A 43 -4.23 -7.06 -18.79
N PHE A 44 -4.58 -6.85 -17.52
CA PHE A 44 -3.66 -6.99 -16.39
C PHE A 44 -3.99 -8.26 -15.61
N GLU A 45 -3.18 -9.30 -15.79
CA GLU A 45 -3.39 -10.61 -15.13
C GLU A 45 -2.60 -10.73 -13.82
N TRP A 46 -1.72 -9.78 -13.51
CA TRP A 46 -1.01 -9.72 -12.24
C TRP A 46 -1.25 -8.39 -11.53
N ILE A 47 -1.70 -8.50 -10.29
CA ILE A 47 -2.03 -7.38 -9.41
C ILE A 47 -1.47 -7.70 -8.03
N SER A 48 -0.67 -6.78 -7.50
CA SER A 48 -0.20 -6.81 -6.11
C SER A 48 -0.53 -5.48 -5.47
N GLY A 49 -1.23 -5.48 -4.33
CA GLY A 49 -1.50 -4.26 -3.59
C GLY A 49 -0.94 -4.31 -2.18
N THR A 50 -0.67 -3.15 -1.60
CA THR A 50 -0.25 -2.98 -0.21
C THR A 50 -0.92 -1.76 0.38
N ALA A 51 -1.52 -1.90 1.56
CA ALA A 51 -1.95 -0.80 2.40
C ALA A 51 -0.77 -0.41 3.30
N PHE A 52 -0.29 0.83 3.17
CA PHE A 52 0.85 1.32 3.91
C PHE A 52 0.41 2.10 5.15
N TYR A 53 1.19 1.97 6.22
CA TYR A 53 0.97 2.63 7.49
C TYR A 53 2.27 3.27 7.96
N GLU A 54 2.19 4.42 8.62
CA GLU A 54 3.34 5.11 9.20
C GLU A 54 3.12 5.42 10.69
N MET A 55 4.20 5.34 11.46
CA MET A 55 4.23 5.78 12.85
C MET A 55 4.27 7.31 12.93
N THR A 56 3.16 7.94 13.34
CA THR A 56 3.04 9.40 13.45
C THR A 56 3.97 10.01 14.51
N ASN A 57 4.39 9.22 15.50
CA ASN A 57 5.30 9.61 16.59
C ASN A 57 6.59 8.78 16.61
N HIS A 58 7.09 8.39 15.43
CA HIS A 58 8.26 7.53 15.26
C HIS A 58 9.46 7.94 16.12
N LYS A 59 9.86 9.22 16.07
CA LYS A 59 11.03 9.72 16.83
C LYS A 59 10.87 9.66 18.34
N GLN A 60 9.63 9.70 18.84
CA GLN A 60 9.34 9.63 20.27
C GLN A 60 9.26 8.19 20.78
N CYS A 61 8.80 7.25 19.95
CA CYS A 61 8.52 5.88 20.37
C CYS A 61 9.60 4.86 19.94
N THR A 62 10.64 5.28 19.20
CA THR A 62 11.73 4.42 18.73
C THR A 62 13.10 4.86 19.25
N PRO A 63 14.08 3.95 19.40
CA PRO A 63 15.43 4.29 19.84
C PRO A 63 16.22 5.02 18.74
N ILE A 64 17.14 5.88 19.18
CA ILE A 64 18.19 6.44 18.34
C ILE A 64 19.37 5.48 18.34
N GLU A 65 20.01 5.27 17.18
CA GLU A 65 21.28 4.57 17.08
C GLU A 65 22.38 5.38 17.77
N PRO A 66 22.99 4.91 18.87
CA PRO A 66 23.85 5.75 19.70
C PRO A 66 25.09 6.29 18.98
N ILE A 67 25.64 5.52 18.04
CA ILE A 67 26.87 5.87 17.31
C ILE A 67 26.55 6.83 16.14
N ALA A 68 25.53 6.50 15.36
CA ALA A 68 25.19 7.25 14.16
C ALA A 68 24.30 8.47 14.43
N GLY A 69 23.62 8.52 15.58
CA GLY A 69 22.69 9.60 15.92
C GLY A 69 21.46 9.65 15.00
N VAL A 70 21.06 8.51 14.43
CA VAL A 70 19.92 8.39 13.50
C VAL A 70 18.85 7.46 14.05
N TRP A 71 17.61 7.64 13.61
CA TRP A 71 16.52 6.69 13.87
C TRP A 71 16.50 5.65 12.75
N SER A 72 17.15 4.51 12.99
CA SER A 72 17.29 3.41 12.03
C SER A 72 16.04 2.57 11.86
N LYS A 73 15.14 2.59 12.86
CA LYS A 73 13.96 1.74 12.89
C LYS A 73 12.97 2.14 11.81
N SER A 74 12.36 1.17 11.13
CA SER A 74 11.40 1.48 10.07
C SER A 74 10.25 2.30 10.65
N LYS A 75 9.94 3.43 10.02
CA LYS A 75 8.76 4.23 10.36
C LYS A 75 7.48 3.71 9.69
N GLU A 76 7.63 2.85 8.69
CA GLU A 76 6.57 2.39 7.80
C GLU A 76 6.46 0.85 7.84
N ASP A 77 5.24 0.36 7.63
CA ASP A 77 4.97 -1.06 7.37
C ASP A 77 3.76 -1.21 6.44
N GLY A 78 3.62 -2.40 5.85
CA GLY A 78 2.62 -2.70 4.84
C GLY A 78 1.80 -3.95 5.11
N ILE A 79 0.50 -3.89 4.84
CA ILE A 79 -0.39 -5.05 4.82
C ILE A 79 -0.76 -5.36 3.36
N PRO A 80 -0.44 -6.56 2.84
CA PRO A 80 -0.84 -6.95 1.49
C PRO A 80 -2.35 -6.86 1.28
N ILE A 81 -2.76 -6.32 0.14
CA ILE A 81 -4.15 -6.18 -0.29
C ILE A 81 -4.47 -7.32 -1.27
N HIS A 82 -5.56 -8.03 -1.01
CA HIS A 82 -6.06 -9.07 -1.89
C HIS A 82 -7.20 -8.54 -2.76
N PHE A 83 -6.89 -8.13 -3.99
CA PHE A 83 -7.89 -7.72 -4.96
C PHE A 83 -8.62 -8.91 -5.58
N LYS A 84 -9.95 -8.82 -5.64
CA LYS A 84 -10.83 -9.73 -6.36
C LYS A 84 -11.30 -9.07 -7.65
N LYS A 85 -11.07 -9.72 -8.79
CA LYS A 85 -11.61 -9.31 -10.09
C LYS A 85 -13.13 -9.47 -10.09
N ILE A 86 -13.84 -8.40 -10.43
CA ILE A 86 -15.31 -8.39 -10.58
C ILE A 86 -15.70 -8.53 -12.05
N ASN A 87 -14.95 -7.88 -12.93
CA ASN A 87 -15.07 -7.98 -14.39
C ASN A 87 -13.71 -7.65 -15.04
N GLU A 88 -13.69 -7.49 -16.36
CA GLU A 88 -12.45 -7.25 -17.12
C GLU A 88 -11.64 -6.04 -16.65
N SER A 89 -12.31 -4.96 -16.24
CA SER A 89 -11.68 -3.68 -15.87
C SER A 89 -11.77 -3.34 -14.39
N THR A 90 -12.55 -4.07 -13.60
CA THR A 90 -12.91 -3.68 -12.23
C THR A 90 -12.47 -4.73 -11.21
N TYR A 91 -11.81 -4.26 -10.15
CA TYR A 91 -11.30 -5.06 -9.04
C TYR A 91 -11.75 -4.45 -7.72
N VAL A 92 -11.99 -5.28 -6.71
CA VAL A 92 -12.36 -4.81 -5.36
C VAL A 92 -11.50 -5.46 -4.30
N ALA A 93 -11.21 -4.72 -3.24
CA ALA A 93 -10.56 -5.23 -2.04
C ALA A 93 -11.10 -4.52 -0.81
N THR A 94 -10.85 -5.10 0.36
CA THR A 94 -11.12 -4.45 1.65
C THR A 94 -9.79 -4.20 2.35
N ILE A 95 -9.61 -2.98 2.85
CA ILE A 95 -8.50 -2.59 3.72
C ILE A 95 -9.08 -2.01 5.02
N TYR A 96 -8.22 -1.76 6.01
CA TYR A 96 -8.64 -1.25 7.30
C TYR A 96 -7.77 -0.06 7.72
N ALA A 97 -8.36 1.08 8.06
CA ALA A 97 -7.58 2.23 8.52
C ALA A 97 -6.88 1.97 9.85
N ASP A 98 -7.42 1.08 10.67
CA ASP A 98 -6.87 0.57 11.94
C ASP A 98 -6.22 -0.82 11.78
N GLY A 99 -5.59 -1.08 10.62
CA GLY A 99 -4.99 -2.38 10.30
C GLY A 99 -3.72 -2.73 11.10
N MET A 100 -3.04 -1.74 11.68
CA MET A 100 -1.83 -1.93 12.52
C MET A 100 -2.15 -1.64 13.99
N VAL A 101 -1.45 -2.33 14.90
CA VAL A 101 -1.65 -2.19 16.36
C VAL A 101 -0.77 -1.08 16.92
N ASP A 102 -1.39 -0.14 17.62
CA ASP A 102 -0.68 0.80 18.48
C ASP A 102 -0.11 0.06 19.69
N SER A 103 1.22 0.09 19.85
CA SER A 103 1.91 -0.64 20.91
C SER A 103 3.23 0.02 21.30
N ASP A 104 3.70 -0.24 22.51
CA ASP A 104 5.06 0.10 22.92
C ASP A 104 6.02 -0.99 22.41
N TYR A 105 6.48 -0.85 21.17
CA TYR A 105 7.37 -1.82 20.52
C TYR A 105 8.79 -1.78 21.11
N TYR A 106 9.24 -0.63 21.60
CA TYR A 106 10.65 -0.38 21.95
C TYR A 106 10.87 -0.01 23.42
N GLY A 107 9.85 -0.11 24.27
CA GLY A 107 9.90 0.32 25.67
C GLY A 107 10.07 1.84 25.84
N LYS A 108 9.61 2.63 24.86
CA LYS A 108 9.73 4.10 24.81
C LYS A 108 8.37 4.80 24.77
N GLY A 109 7.31 4.07 25.05
CA GLY A 109 5.93 4.51 24.90
C GLY A 109 5.30 4.04 23.59
N VAL A 110 3.99 4.19 23.52
CA VAL A 110 3.18 3.66 22.41
C VAL A 110 3.54 4.33 21.08
N CYS A 111 3.96 3.53 20.10
CA CYS A 111 4.00 3.93 18.69
C CYS A 111 2.58 3.92 18.12
N ARG A 112 2.19 5.03 17.50
CA ARG A 112 0.86 5.24 16.93
C ARG A 112 0.90 5.15 15.41
N TRP A 113 0.21 4.16 14.88
CA TRP A 113 0.13 3.88 13.46
C TRP A 113 -1.03 4.62 12.81
N GLU A 114 -0.84 4.97 11.54
CA GLU A 114 -1.86 5.59 10.74
C GLU A 114 -1.76 5.09 9.30
N LEU A 115 -2.90 4.75 8.68
CA LEU A 115 -2.97 4.42 7.25
C LEU A 115 -2.54 5.64 6.41
N THR A 116 -1.56 5.45 5.53
CA THR A 116 -1.01 6.52 4.66
C THR A 116 -1.46 6.39 3.22
N SER A 117 -1.53 5.18 2.67
CA SER A 117 -1.99 4.94 1.30
C SER A 117 -2.42 3.49 1.05
N ALA A 118 -3.09 3.29 -0.08
CA ALA A 118 -3.22 1.99 -0.72
C ALA A 118 -2.59 2.05 -2.11
N ASP A 119 -1.51 1.29 -2.28
CA ASP A 119 -0.69 1.29 -3.49
C ASP A 119 -0.88 -0.05 -4.22
N VAL A 120 -0.86 0.01 -5.54
CA VAL A 120 -1.04 -1.17 -6.39
C VAL A 120 0.11 -1.25 -7.38
N SER A 121 0.48 -2.46 -7.77
CA SER A 121 1.39 -2.74 -8.86
C SER A 121 0.69 -3.67 -9.85
N LEU A 122 0.64 -3.26 -11.11
CA LEU A 122 -0.01 -3.97 -12.20
C LEU A 122 1.02 -4.42 -13.23
N ARG A 123 0.84 -5.64 -13.75
CA ARG A 123 1.60 -6.20 -14.87
C ARG A 123 0.69 -6.98 -15.81
N ALA A 124 1.06 -7.04 -17.07
CA ALA A 124 0.28 -7.71 -18.10
C ALA A 124 0.09 -9.20 -17.79
N THR A 125 1.19 -9.92 -17.51
CA THR A 125 1.19 -11.35 -17.20
C THR A 125 1.89 -11.69 -15.88
N GLY A 126 2.60 -10.72 -15.29
CA GLY A 126 3.31 -10.88 -14.01
C GLY A 126 4.80 -11.14 -14.17
N LYS A 127 5.30 -11.26 -15.40
CA LYS A 127 6.72 -11.49 -15.68
C LYS A 127 7.58 -10.34 -15.19
N HIS A 128 8.78 -10.66 -14.71
CA HIS A 128 9.66 -9.68 -14.07
C HIS A 128 10.05 -8.52 -15.00
N GLU A 129 10.26 -8.82 -16.28
CA GLU A 129 10.66 -7.86 -17.30
C GLU A 129 9.56 -6.90 -17.76
N GLU A 130 8.31 -7.13 -17.38
CA GLU A 130 7.19 -6.25 -17.72
C GLU A 130 7.23 -4.95 -16.91
N THR A 131 6.68 -3.88 -17.49
CA THR A 131 6.46 -2.61 -16.80
C THR A 131 5.58 -2.84 -15.58
N ARG A 132 6.01 -2.33 -14.43
CA ARG A 132 5.17 -2.23 -13.24
C ARG A 132 4.49 -0.88 -13.25
N PHE A 133 3.21 -0.85 -13.60
CA PHE A 133 2.39 0.35 -13.43
C PHE A 133 1.97 0.45 -11.97
N GLN A 134 2.16 1.61 -11.35
CA GLN A 134 2.04 1.79 -9.90
C GLN A 134 1.00 2.87 -9.50
N PRO A 135 -0.30 2.63 -9.70
CA PRO A 135 -1.33 3.54 -9.23
C PRO A 135 -1.48 3.42 -7.71
N GLY A 136 -1.98 4.48 -7.08
CA GLY A 136 -2.22 4.52 -5.64
C GLY A 136 -3.25 5.56 -5.25
N ILE A 137 -3.77 5.43 -4.03
CA ILE A 137 -4.65 6.42 -3.40
C ILE A 137 -4.12 6.75 -2.00
N TYR A 138 -3.86 8.03 -1.76
CA TYR A 138 -3.35 8.53 -0.48
C TYR A 138 -4.48 8.75 0.53
N LYS A 139 -4.10 8.79 1.82
CA LYS A 139 -4.99 8.90 2.98
C LYS A 139 -6.05 9.98 2.84
N ASP A 140 -5.69 11.16 2.36
CA ASP A 140 -6.62 12.29 2.23
C ASP A 140 -7.83 11.93 1.35
N LYS A 141 -7.58 11.38 0.16
CA LYS A 141 -8.61 10.92 -0.78
C LYS A 141 -9.30 9.64 -0.33
N LEU A 142 -8.53 8.71 0.24
CA LEU A 142 -9.02 7.43 0.75
C LEU A 142 -10.01 7.63 1.92
N LEU A 143 -9.74 8.56 2.82
CA LEU A 143 -10.63 8.80 3.95
C LEU A 143 -11.81 9.72 3.61
N SER A 144 -11.62 10.65 2.65
CA SER A 144 -12.70 11.54 2.18
C SER A 144 -13.67 10.87 1.21
N GLY A 145 -13.28 9.74 0.61
CA GLY A 145 -14.04 9.09 -0.46
C GLY A 145 -13.87 9.80 -1.81
N GLU A 146 -12.81 10.58 -2.00
CA GLU A 146 -12.45 11.11 -3.32
C GLU A 146 -11.68 10.08 -4.14
N PRO A 147 -11.82 10.07 -5.48
CA PRO A 147 -11.07 9.15 -6.33
C PRO A 147 -9.58 9.56 -6.45
N GLY A 148 -8.70 8.58 -6.29
CA GLY A 148 -7.32 8.65 -6.76
C GLY A 148 -7.25 8.21 -8.22
N VAL A 149 -6.83 9.09 -9.12
CA VAL A 149 -6.69 8.78 -10.56
C VAL A 149 -5.21 8.86 -10.93
N THR A 150 -4.73 7.84 -11.63
CA THR A 150 -3.39 7.80 -12.19
C THR A 150 -3.48 7.49 -13.68
N TYR A 151 -2.86 8.32 -14.50
CA TYR A 151 -2.74 8.17 -15.94
C TYR A 151 -1.39 7.57 -16.28
N PHE A 152 -1.38 6.70 -17.29
CA PHE A 152 -0.20 6.00 -17.78
C PHE A 152 -0.17 6.07 -19.31
N TRP A 153 1.03 6.05 -19.89
CA TRP A 153 1.18 5.99 -21.33
C TRP A 153 1.05 4.55 -21.83
N SER A 154 0.14 4.31 -22.77
CA SER A 154 -0.13 2.97 -23.31
C SER A 154 1.06 2.33 -24.03
N GLY A 155 2.00 3.14 -24.54
CA GLY A 155 3.21 2.62 -25.21
C GLY A 155 4.20 1.92 -24.28
N GLY A 156 4.11 2.14 -22.96
CA GLY A 156 4.91 1.41 -21.97
C GLY A 156 4.40 -0.01 -21.68
N TYR A 157 3.27 -0.41 -22.27
CA TYR A 157 2.67 -1.74 -22.09
C TYR A 157 3.05 -2.70 -23.23
N PRO A 158 3.30 -4.00 -22.93
CA PRO A 158 3.47 -4.57 -21.59
C PRO A 158 4.88 -4.31 -21.04
N LYS A 159 5.77 -3.72 -21.83
CA LYS A 159 7.18 -3.51 -21.51
C LYS A 159 7.71 -2.22 -22.12
N ASP A 160 8.31 -1.39 -21.29
CA ASP A 160 8.97 -0.14 -21.66
C ASP A 160 10.49 -0.34 -21.96
N GLU A 161 11.25 0.75 -22.04
CA GLU A 161 12.67 0.83 -22.41
C GLU A 161 13.56 -0.18 -21.67
N MET A 162 13.22 -0.54 -20.43
CA MET A 162 13.95 -1.53 -19.64
C MET A 162 13.04 -2.54 -18.94
N GLY A 163 13.61 -3.71 -18.62
CA GLY A 163 12.90 -4.72 -17.84
C GLY A 163 12.55 -4.22 -16.44
N ASN A 164 11.37 -4.58 -15.92
CA ASN A 164 10.88 -4.15 -14.61
C ASN A 164 10.79 -2.63 -14.45
N TYR A 165 10.51 -1.89 -15.53
CA TYR A 165 10.39 -0.44 -15.48
C TYR A 165 9.31 -0.02 -14.47
N PRO A 166 9.65 0.81 -13.46
CA PRO A 166 8.69 1.30 -12.47
C PRO A 166 7.98 2.55 -13.01
N ASP A 167 6.79 2.38 -13.58
CA ASP A 167 5.97 3.48 -14.06
C ASP A 167 5.00 3.93 -12.95
N SER A 168 5.26 5.11 -12.36
CA SER A 168 4.40 5.73 -11.36
C SER A 168 3.22 6.52 -11.95
N GLY A 169 3.22 6.74 -13.27
CA GLY A 169 2.23 7.55 -13.96
C GLY A 169 2.16 8.99 -13.46
N HIS A 170 1.07 9.67 -13.80
CA HIS A 170 0.79 11.04 -13.35
C HIS A 170 -0.68 11.20 -12.95
N SER A 171 -0.97 12.04 -11.96
CA SER A 171 -2.35 12.37 -11.57
C SER A 171 -3.04 13.35 -12.52
N ASP A 172 -2.27 14.02 -13.37
CA ASP A 172 -2.74 15.00 -14.36
C ASP A 172 -2.22 14.62 -15.75
N PRO A 173 -3.09 14.37 -16.73
CA PRO A 173 -2.67 13.98 -18.07
C PRO A 173 -1.88 15.06 -18.80
N THR A 174 -1.93 16.33 -18.35
CA THR A 174 -1.15 17.41 -18.95
C THR A 174 0.35 17.29 -18.68
N GLN A 175 0.77 16.48 -17.71
CA GLN A 175 2.17 16.16 -17.44
C GLN A 175 2.79 15.29 -18.55
N PHE A 176 1.98 14.61 -19.35
CA PHE A 176 2.44 13.95 -20.57
C PHE A 176 2.58 14.95 -21.72
N LYS A 177 3.55 14.67 -22.61
CA LYS A 177 3.68 15.38 -23.90
C LYS A 177 2.35 15.36 -24.64
N GLU A 178 1.98 16.47 -25.24
CA GLU A 178 0.68 16.63 -25.92
C GLU A 178 0.37 15.52 -26.93
N SER A 179 1.38 15.11 -27.71
CA SER A 179 1.28 14.03 -28.70
C SER A 179 1.01 12.63 -28.11
N LEU A 180 1.15 12.45 -26.80
CA LEU A 180 0.91 11.18 -26.10
C LEU A 180 -0.42 11.17 -25.34
N ARG A 181 -1.09 12.33 -25.17
CA ARG A 181 -2.30 12.45 -24.33
C ARG A 181 -3.51 11.67 -24.87
N ASN A 182 -3.51 11.35 -26.17
CA ASN A 182 -4.52 10.49 -26.80
C ASN A 182 -4.16 8.99 -26.74
N GLN A 183 -3.05 8.64 -26.11
CA GLN A 183 -2.54 7.27 -25.94
C GLN A 183 -2.34 6.98 -24.44
N LEU A 184 -3.24 7.50 -23.61
CA LEU A 184 -3.23 7.23 -22.18
C LEU A 184 -4.30 6.23 -21.84
N PHE A 185 -3.99 5.37 -20.88
CA PHE A 185 -4.97 4.66 -20.09
C PHE A 185 -4.95 5.21 -18.67
N LYS A 186 -6.01 4.99 -17.90
CA LYS A 186 -6.07 5.48 -16.52
C LYS A 186 -6.54 4.38 -15.58
N VAL A 187 -6.03 4.45 -14.35
CA VAL A 187 -6.47 3.64 -13.24
C VAL A 187 -7.07 4.55 -12.19
N THR A 188 -8.32 4.26 -11.81
CA THR A 188 -9.04 4.97 -10.78
C THR A 188 -9.18 4.07 -9.56
N LEU A 189 -8.69 4.50 -8.42
CA LEU A 189 -8.94 3.90 -7.11
C LEU A 189 -9.96 4.77 -6.38
N PHE A 190 -11.06 4.16 -5.96
CA PHE A 190 -12.11 4.79 -5.19
C PHE A 190 -12.34 4.01 -3.91
N SER A 191 -12.61 4.72 -2.82
CA SER A 191 -12.80 4.11 -1.51
C SER A 191 -14.20 4.41 -0.98
N THR A 192 -14.79 3.45 -0.29
CA THR A 192 -16.05 3.63 0.44
C THR A 192 -15.88 3.07 1.83
N LYS A 193 -16.20 3.87 2.86
CA LYS A 193 -16.23 3.39 4.23
C LYS A 193 -17.37 2.38 4.36
N GLU A 194 -17.04 1.17 4.79
CA GLU A 194 -18.02 0.13 5.06
C GLU A 194 -18.67 0.40 6.42
N THR A 195 -19.98 0.17 6.52
CA THR A 195 -20.70 0.24 7.80
C THR A 195 -20.81 -1.17 8.38
N PRO A 196 -20.63 -1.34 9.71
CA PRO A 196 -20.78 -2.63 10.37
C PRO A 196 -22.17 -3.27 10.18
#